data_AF-A0A7X6SS62-F1
#
_entry.id   AF-A0A7X6SS62-F1
#
_cell.length_a   1.000
_cell.length_b   1.000
_cell.length_c   1.000
_cell.angle_alpha   90.00
_cell.angle_beta   90.00
_cell.angle_gamma   90.00
#
_symmetry.space_group_name_H-M   'P 1'
#
loop_
_entity.id
_entity.type
_entity.pdbx_description
1 polymer ?
#
loop_
_entity_poly.entity_id
_entity_poly.type
_entity_poly.pdbx_seq_one_letter_code
_entity_poly.pdbx_strand_id
1 'polypeptide(L)' 'MKFVSIFGDDECLLSVKSDNETLSEFDKIFRNWTDIEYLDAFFTTHKIDLKRPFWEGISIEQAIIETRK' A
#
# COMPACT_ATOMS: atom_id res chain seq x y z
N MET A 1 13.24 -16.03 -3.23
CA MET A 1 12.27 -15.36 -2.36
C MET A 1 12.87 -15.34 -0.97
N LYS A 2 12.91 -14.17 -0.31
CA LYS A 2 13.50 -14.01 1.03
C LYS A 2 12.46 -13.46 2.01
N PHE A 3 12.42 -14.04 3.20
CA PHE A 3 11.67 -13.48 4.34
C PHE A 3 12.56 -12.50 5.11
N VAL A 4 11.99 -11.36 5.49
CA VAL A 4 12.65 -10.28 6.22
C VAL A 4 11.86 -10.01 7.50
N SER A 5 12.48 -10.15 8.67
CA SER A 5 11.82 -9.86 9.94
C SER A 5 11.58 -8.36 10.09
N ILE A 6 10.36 -7.98 10.43
CA ILE A 6 9.97 -6.58 10.70
C ILE A 6 10.11 -6.30 12.20
N PHE A 7 9.71 -7.25 13.06
CA PHE A 7 9.89 -7.20 14.52
C PHE A 7 10.70 -8.41 15.00
N GLY A 8 11.45 -8.25 16.09
CA GLY A 8 12.49 -9.20 16.52
C GLY A 8 12.04 -10.21 17.60
N ASP A 9 10.74 -10.36 17.80
CA ASP A 9 10.18 -11.10 18.93
C ASP A 9 9.73 -12.50 18.49
N ASP A 10 9.42 -13.39 19.45
CA ASP A 10 9.03 -14.79 19.19
C ASP A 10 7.80 -14.92 18.25
N GLU A 11 6.95 -13.88 18.21
CA GLU A 11 5.86 -13.72 17.24
C GLU A 11 6.17 -12.56 16.27
N CYS A 12 7.12 -12.80 15.35
CA CYS A 12 7.54 -11.77 14.40
C CYS A 12 6.62 -11.64 13.18
N LEU A 13 6.40 -10.40 12.74
CA LEU A 13 5.86 -10.12 11.41
C LEU A 13 6.98 -10.22 10.38
N LEU A 14 6.74 -10.97 9.31
CA LEU A 14 7.68 -11.14 8.21
C LEU A 14 7.21 -10.37 6.97
N SER A 15 8.13 -9.68 6.31
CA SER A 15 7.97 -9.17 4.96
C SER A 15 8.54 -10.14 3.94
N VAL A 16 7.96 -10.14 2.74
CA VAL A 16 8.45 -10.91 1.60
C VAL A 16 9.25 -9.99 0.68
N LYS A 17 10.34 -10.51 0.13
CA LYS A 17 11.07 -9.90 -0.99
C LYS A 17 11.28 -10.93 -2.10
N SER A 18 10.84 -10.59 -3.32
CA SER A 18 11.12 -11.39 -4.51
C SER A 18 12.59 -11.25 -4.93
N ASP A 19 13.16 -12.27 -5.55
CA ASP A 19 14.59 -12.25 -5.95
C ASP A 19 14.87 -11.21 -7.05
N ASN A 20 13.85 -10.90 -7.85
CA ASN A 20 13.95 -9.95 -8.97
C ASN A 20 13.63 -8.50 -8.57
N GLU A 21 13.43 -8.23 -7.28
CA GLU A 21 12.98 -6.92 -6.79
C GLU A 21 14.00 -6.30 -5.84
N THR A 22 14.12 -4.99 -5.91
CA THR A 22 15.05 -4.22 -5.07
C THR A 22 14.49 -3.96 -3.68
N LEU A 23 13.18 -3.73 -3.58
CA LEU A 23 12.46 -3.40 -2.35
C LEU A 23 11.68 -4.61 -1.83
N SER A 24 11.60 -4.77 -0.51
CA SER A 24 10.66 -5.70 0.10
C SER A 24 9.23 -5.18 -0.02
N GLU A 25 8.22 -6.05 0.12
CA GLU A 25 6.82 -5.62 0.12
C GLU A 25 6.52 -4.59 1.22
N PHE A 26 7.22 -4.71 2.36
CA PHE A 26 7.11 -3.72 3.43
C PHE A 26 7.62 -2.36 2.97
N ASP A 27 8.84 -2.28 2.40
CA ASP A 27 9.39 -1.02 1.90
C ASP A 27 8.50 -0.39 0.81
N LYS A 28 7.93 -1.22 -0.07
CA LYS A 28 7.00 -0.77 -1.11
C LYS A 28 5.76 -0.14 -0.52
N ILE A 29 5.14 -0.74 0.50
CA ILE A 29 3.93 -0.19 1.12
C ILE A 29 4.19 1.22 1.64
N PHE A 30 5.26 1.42 2.43
CA PHE A 30 5.57 2.75 2.97
C PHE A 30 5.93 3.76 1.90
N ARG A 31 6.67 3.35 0.87
CA ARG A 31 7.05 4.25 -0.22
C ARG A 31 5.85 4.64 -1.06
N ASN A 32 5.09 3.65 -1.53
CA ASN A 32 3.99 3.84 -2.44
C ASN A 32 2.82 4.61 -1.80
N TRP A 33 2.56 4.42 -0.51
CA TRP A 33 1.52 5.16 0.20
C TRP A 33 1.86 6.63 0.46
N THR A 34 3.11 7.03 0.22
CA THR A 34 3.52 8.44 0.24
C THR A 34 3.61 9.08 -1.14
N ASP A 35 3.52 8.27 -2.21
CA ASP A 35 3.65 8.69 -3.59
C ASP A 35 2.28 9.01 -4.19
N ILE A 36 2.09 10.29 -4.56
CA ILE A 36 0.80 10.78 -5.08
C ILE A 36 0.49 10.17 -6.44
N GLU A 37 1.48 10.02 -7.32
CA GLU A 37 1.26 9.46 -8.67
C GLU A 37 0.88 7.99 -8.58
N TYR A 38 1.52 7.26 -7.67
CA TYR A 38 1.15 5.88 -7.39
C TYR A 38 -0.28 5.78 -6.87
N LEU A 39 -0.66 6.60 -5.88
CA LEU A 39 -2.00 6.56 -5.29
C LEU A 39 -3.08 6.93 -6.32
N ASP A 40 -2.84 7.93 -7.17
CA ASP A 40 -3.75 8.29 -8.26
C ASP A 40 -3.95 7.14 -9.25
N ALA A 41 -2.85 6.51 -9.70
CA ALA A 41 -2.91 5.35 -10.58
C ALA A 41 -3.63 4.16 -9.93
N PHE A 42 -3.37 3.92 -8.64
CA PHE A 42 -3.99 2.85 -7.86
C PHE A 42 -5.51 3.07 -7.75
N PHE A 43 -5.96 4.23 -7.28
CA PHE A 43 -7.38 4.53 -7.14
C PHE A 43 -8.10 4.66 -8.48
N THR A 44 -7.43 5.09 -9.54
CA THR A 44 -7.98 5.07 -10.89
C THR A 44 -8.24 3.64 -11.36
N THR A 45 -7.27 2.73 -11.16
CA THR A 45 -7.41 1.31 -11.53
C THR A 45 -8.49 0.63 -10.69
N HIS A 46 -8.59 0.98 -9.42
CA HIS A 46 -9.52 0.39 -8.45
C HIS A 46 -10.73 1.27 -8.16
N LYS A 47 -11.14 2.13 -9.11
CA LYS A 47 -12.21 3.13 -8.90
C LYS A 47 -13.54 2.53 -8.42
N ILE A 48 -13.82 1.28 -8.77
CA ILE A 48 -15.03 0.57 -8.30
C ILE A 48 -15.03 0.41 -6.78
N ASP A 49 -13.86 0.23 -6.17
CA ASP A 49 -13.72 0.02 -4.73
C ASP A 49 -14.06 1.27 -3.92
N LEU A 50 -13.90 2.47 -4.51
CA LEU A 50 -14.34 3.72 -3.91
C LEU A 50 -15.86 3.80 -3.72
N LYS A 51 -16.65 2.98 -4.43
CA LYS A 51 -18.11 2.89 -4.24
C LYS A 51 -18.53 2.00 -3.07
N ARG A 52 -17.60 1.27 -2.46
CA ARG A 52 -17.92 0.38 -1.33
C ARG A 52 -18.31 1.21 -0.10
N PRO A 53 -19.09 0.65 0.84
CA PRO A 53 -19.56 1.37 2.03
C PRO A 53 -18.46 2.06 2.85
N PHE A 54 -17.24 1.51 2.87
CA PHE A 54 -16.11 2.11 3.57
C PHE A 54 -15.69 3.46 2.99
N TRP A 55 -15.70 3.59 1.66
CA TRP A 55 -15.25 4.78 0.94
C TRP A 55 -16.40 5.73 0.58
N GLU A 56 -17.65 5.32 0.80
CA GLU A 56 -18.86 6.16 0.62
C GLU A 56 -18.97 6.85 -0.75
N GLY A 57 -18.30 6.35 -1.79
CA GLY A 57 -18.32 6.96 -3.12
C GLY A 57 -17.47 8.23 -3.27
N ILE A 58 -16.47 8.46 -2.41
CA ILE A 58 -15.59 9.64 -2.51
C ILE A 58 -14.80 9.70 -3.83
N SER A 59 -14.32 10.91 -4.18
CA SER A 59 -13.45 11.11 -5.35
C SER A 59 -12.08 10.48 -5.16
N ILE A 60 -11.35 10.27 -6.26
CA ILE A 60 -9.96 9.78 -6.23
C ILE A 60 -9.08 10.76 -5.43
N GLU A 61 -9.23 12.07 -5.67
CA GLU A 61 -8.46 13.09 -4.95
C GLU A 61 -8.72 13.03 -3.44
N GLN A 62 -9.98 12.84 -3.03
CA GLN A 62 -10.33 12.70 -1.62
C GLN A 62 -9.75 11.40 -1.05
N ALA A 63 -9.78 10.29 -1.78
CA ALA A 63 -9.19 9.02 -1.35
C ALA A 63 -7.68 9.13 -1.14
N ILE A 64 -6.97 9.88 -2.00
CA ILE A 64 -5.54 10.17 -1.84
C ILE A 64 -5.31 10.99 -0.55
N ILE A 65 -6.14 12.00 -0.29
CA ILE A 65 -6.02 12.84 0.92
C ILE A 65 -6.26 11.99 2.18
N GLU A 66 -7.33 11.19 2.23
CA GLU A 66 -7.65 10.36 3.39
C GLU A 66 -6.59 9.27 3.63
N THR A 67 -6.00 8.70 2.58
CA THR A 67 -4.96 7.65 2.73
C THR A 67 -3.65 8.19 3.30
N ARG A 68 -3.38 9.49 3.13
CA ARG A 68 -2.15 10.14 3.58
C ARG A 68 -2.28 10.83 4.94
N LYS A 69 -3.48 10.87 5.50
CA LYS A 69 -3.82 11.53 6.76
C LYS A 69 -3.52 10.64 7.96
#